data_AF-A0A7Y2CRG4-F1
#
_entry.id   AF-A0A7Y2CRG4-F1
#
_cell.length_a   1.000
_cell.length_b   1.000
_cell.length_c   1.000
_cell.angle_alpha   90.00
_cell.angle_beta   90.00
_cell.angle_gamma   90.00
#
_symmetry.space_group_name_H-M   'P 1'
#
loop_
_entity.id
_entity.type
_entity.pdbx_description
1 polymer ?
#
loop_
_entity_poly.entity_id
_entity_poly.type
_entity_poly.pdbx_seq_one_letter_code
_entity_poly.pdbx_strand_id
1 'polypeptide(L)'
;MKHGKSLTGLAVLMFAALVMNGCDSADDSDISNTEFEASAEFSYTIDVTNHTTMRVDAVNGTVVIRAIPNAGSVVIAGERRVGSESLADARDFLRRLTVNVAESGDEIVARTEQPGDARGRE
;
A
#
# COMPACT_ATOMS: atom_id res chain seq x y z
N MET A 1 -36.11 -54.02 -62.02
CA MET A 1 -35.92 -52.85 -62.89
C MET A 1 -36.86 -51.74 -62.48
N LYS A 2 -36.35 -50.65 -61.90
CA LYS A 2 -36.70 -49.26 -62.21
C LYS A 2 -35.94 -48.35 -61.24
N HIS A 3 -35.00 -47.61 -61.81
CA HIS A 3 -34.26 -46.53 -61.18
C HIS A 3 -35.19 -45.34 -60.90
N GLY A 4 -34.92 -44.64 -59.80
CA GLY A 4 -35.37 -43.27 -59.57
C GLY A 4 -34.41 -42.59 -58.59
N LYS A 5 -33.37 -41.93 -59.12
CA LYS A 5 -32.53 -40.98 -58.38
C LYS A 5 -33.02 -39.56 -58.69
N SER A 6 -33.19 -38.73 -57.66
CA SER A 6 -33.21 -37.25 -57.69
C SER A 6 -33.24 -36.82 -56.21
N LEU A 7 -32.21 -36.28 -55.54
CA LEU A 7 -31.23 -35.21 -55.79
C LEU A 7 -31.85 -33.80 -55.77
N THR A 8 -31.98 -33.23 -54.56
CA THR A 8 -32.13 -31.78 -54.24
C THR A 8 -32.39 -31.70 -52.73
N GLY A 9 -31.79 -30.87 -51.89
CA GLY A 9 -30.65 -29.98 -51.98
C GLY A 9 -30.35 -29.62 -50.52
N LEU A 10 -29.22 -30.10 -49.99
CA LEU A 10 -28.75 -29.78 -48.64
C LEU A 10 -27.63 -28.76 -48.79
N ALA A 11 -27.90 -27.50 -48.47
CA ALA A 11 -26.87 -26.48 -48.28
C ALA A 11 -27.35 -25.47 -47.23
N VAL A 12 -27.34 -25.91 -45.97
CA VAL A 12 -27.37 -25.03 -44.80
C VAL A 12 -25.94 -24.99 -44.29
N LEU A 13 -25.26 -23.85 -44.42
CA LEU A 13 -24.02 -23.54 -43.71
C LEU A 13 -23.84 -22.02 -43.76
N MET A 14 -24.46 -21.33 -42.80
CA MET A 14 -23.83 -20.83 -41.57
C MET A 14 -22.84 -19.70 -41.81
N PHE A 15 -23.36 -18.51 -41.50
CA PHE A 15 -22.67 -17.30 -41.09
C PHE A 15 -21.46 -17.59 -40.20
N ALA A 16 -20.28 -17.09 -40.58
CA ALA A 16 -19.17 -16.90 -39.66
C ALA A 16 -18.60 -15.49 -39.90
N ALA A 17 -19.23 -14.50 -39.25
CA ALA A 17 -18.64 -13.19 -39.08
C ALA A 17 -17.51 -13.30 -38.05
N LEU A 18 -16.27 -13.39 -38.53
CA LEU A 18 -15.07 -13.21 -37.71
C LEU A 18 -14.92 -11.72 -37.38
N VAL A 19 -15.62 -11.28 -36.34
CA VAL A 19 -15.23 -10.07 -35.60
C VAL A 19 -13.93 -10.39 -34.88
N MET A 20 -12.82 -9.90 -35.42
CA MET A 20 -11.55 -9.84 -34.70
C MET A 20 -11.76 -8.95 -33.48
N ASN A 21 -12.06 -9.57 -32.35
CA ASN A 21 -11.85 -8.96 -31.04
C ASN A 21 -10.34 -8.71 -30.93
N GLY A 22 -9.94 -7.45 -31.13
CA GLY A 22 -8.69 -6.96 -30.60
C GLY A 22 -8.75 -7.14 -29.09
N CYS A 23 -8.09 -8.20 -28.61
CA CYS A 23 -7.76 -8.33 -27.21
C CYS A 23 -6.67 -7.29 -26.95
N ASP A 24 -7.11 -6.05 -26.69
CA ASP A 24 -6.30 -5.06 -26.00
C ASP A 24 -5.87 -5.74 -24.71
N SER A 25 -4.60 -6.12 -24.67
CA SER A 25 -4.04 -6.77 -23.49
C SER A 25 -4.05 -5.69 -22.45
N ALA A 26 -5.09 -5.74 -21.61
CA ALA A 26 -5.27 -4.88 -20.47
C ALA A 26 -3.90 -4.70 -19.81
N ASP A 27 -3.47 -3.45 -19.79
CA ASP A 27 -2.37 -3.00 -18.96
C ASP A 27 -2.58 -3.67 -17.61
N ASP A 28 -1.64 -4.52 -17.22
CA ASP A 28 -1.63 -5.25 -15.97
C ASP A 28 -1.43 -4.18 -14.89
N SER A 29 -2.50 -3.44 -14.63
CA SER A 29 -2.58 -2.52 -13.52
C SER A 29 -2.31 -3.39 -12.33
N ASP A 30 -1.14 -3.17 -11.73
CA ASP A 30 -0.61 -3.75 -10.52
C ASP A 30 -1.61 -3.54 -9.37
N ILE A 31 -2.74 -4.23 -9.44
CA ILE A 31 -3.77 -4.33 -8.40
C ILE A 31 -3.20 -5.34 -7.41
N SER A 32 -2.19 -4.89 -6.68
CA SER A 32 -1.72 -5.54 -5.46
C SER A 32 -2.89 -5.50 -4.49
N ASN A 33 -3.56 -6.64 -4.32
CA ASN A 33 -4.69 -6.77 -3.43
C ASN A 33 -4.16 -6.85 -1.98
N THR A 34 -3.72 -5.72 -1.42
CA THR A 34 -3.30 -5.60 -0.02
C THR A 34 -4.53 -5.52 0.90
N GLU A 35 -5.44 -6.49 0.79
CA GLU A 35 -6.69 -6.49 1.57
C GLU A 35 -6.45 -6.69 3.08
N PHE A 36 -5.26 -7.17 3.46
CA PHE A 36 -4.90 -7.38 4.85
C PHE A 36 -3.99 -6.28 5.35
N GLU A 37 -4.39 -5.66 6.45
CA GLU A 37 -3.63 -4.60 7.12
C GLU A 37 -3.30 -5.02 8.55
N ALA A 38 -2.10 -4.66 9.01
CA ALA A 38 -1.71 -4.71 10.41
C ALA A 38 -1.29 -3.30 10.86
N SER A 39 -1.76 -2.87 12.03
CA SER A 39 -1.36 -1.61 12.63
C SER A 39 -0.96 -1.72 14.10
N ALA A 40 -0.17 -0.76 14.56
CA ALA A 40 0.24 -0.64 15.96
C ALA A 40 0.50 0.82 16.33
N GLU A 41 -0.05 1.23 17.47
CA GLU A 41 0.16 2.57 18.03
C GLU A 41 1.53 2.69 18.70
N PHE A 42 2.05 3.92 18.75
CA PHE A 42 3.22 4.28 19.54
C PHE A 42 3.01 5.64 20.20
N SER A 43 3.71 5.87 21.31
CA SER A 43 3.72 7.17 21.99
C SER A 43 5.01 7.35 22.77
N TYR A 44 5.64 8.50 22.59
CA TYR A 44 6.85 8.94 23.29
C TYR A 44 6.55 10.28 23.96
N THR A 45 7.07 10.46 25.17
CA THR A 45 7.04 11.76 25.88
C THR A 45 8.46 12.21 26.09
N ILE A 46 8.77 13.44 25.66
CA ILE A 46 10.12 14.01 25.70
C ILE A 46 10.07 15.35 26.41
N ASP A 47 11.04 15.59 27.29
CA ASP A 47 11.27 16.89 27.90
C ASP A 47 11.88 17.86 26.87
N VAL A 48 11.22 19.00 26.66
CA VAL A 48 11.63 19.99 25.64
C VAL A 48 12.32 21.21 26.23
N THR A 49 12.65 21.20 27.51
CA THR A 49 13.19 22.37 28.22
C THR A 49 14.41 22.97 27.54
N ASN A 50 15.23 22.15 26.87
CA ASN A 50 16.45 22.57 26.15
C ASN A 50 16.36 22.40 24.62
N HIS A 51 15.17 22.13 24.07
CA HIS A 51 14.99 21.84 22.65
C HIS A 51 14.20 22.96 21.98
N THR A 52 14.69 23.45 20.84
CA THR A 52 14.02 24.51 20.06
C THR A 52 13.58 24.05 18.68
N THR A 53 14.11 22.93 18.22
CA THR A 53 13.88 22.39 16.88
C THR A 53 13.29 20.99 16.96
N MET A 54 12.30 20.70 16.12
CA MET A 54 11.81 19.35 15.88
C MET A 54 11.95 19.02 14.40
N ARG A 55 12.61 17.89 14.12
CA ARG A 55 12.74 17.34 12.77
C ARG A 55 12.02 16.01 12.67
N VAL A 56 11.35 15.83 11.54
CA VAL A 56 10.59 14.64 11.22
C VAL A 56 11.10 14.11 9.88
N ASP A 57 11.72 12.93 9.92
CA ASP A 57 12.36 12.29 8.77
C ASP A 57 11.58 11.05 8.31
N ALA A 58 11.63 10.78 7.00
CA ALA A 58 11.16 9.53 6.40
C ALA A 58 9.72 9.13 6.81
N VAL A 59 8.81 10.11 6.81
CA VAL A 59 7.39 9.87 7.09
C VAL A 59 6.63 9.60 5.79
N ASN A 60 6.04 8.42 5.70
CA ASN A 60 4.99 8.12 4.73
C ASN A 60 3.63 8.25 5.43
N GLY A 61 3.05 9.45 5.39
CA GLY A 61 1.80 9.75 6.08
C GLY A 61 1.59 11.25 6.35
N THR A 62 0.63 11.55 7.23
CA THR A 62 0.31 12.91 7.65
C THR A 62 0.95 13.23 8.99
N VAL A 63 1.58 14.39 9.09
CA VAL A 63 2.12 14.92 10.36
C VAL A 63 1.23 16.08 10.80
N VAL A 64 0.74 16.01 12.04
CA VAL A 64 -0.03 17.09 12.67
C VAL A 64 0.74 17.60 13.87
N ILE A 65 1.10 18.88 13.85
CA ILE A 65 1.84 19.53 14.94
C ILE A 65 0.92 20.52 15.65
N ARG A 66 0.83 20.40 16.97
CA ARG A 66 0.09 21.32 17.83
C ARG A 66 1.03 21.90 18.88
N ALA A 67 1.26 23.20 18.82
CA ALA A 67 2.03 23.91 19.83
C ALA A 67 1.15 24.24 21.04
N ILE A 68 1.69 23.99 22.24
CA ILE A 68 1.09 24.40 23.51
C ILE A 68 2.10 25.33 24.19
N PRO A 69 1.77 26.62 24.37
CA PRO A 69 2.67 27.55 25.05
C PRO A 69 3.04 27.08 26.46
N ASN A 70 4.29 27.28 26.85
CA ASN A 70 4.83 26.92 28.18
C ASN A 70 4.76 25.42 28.51
N ALA A 71 4.65 24.54 27.51
CA ALA A 71 4.79 23.11 27.73
C ALA A 71 6.26 22.74 27.98
N GLY A 72 6.53 22.03 29.07
CA GLY A 72 7.86 21.47 29.37
C GLY A 72 8.12 20.12 28.70
N SER A 73 7.13 19.57 27.99
CA SER A 73 7.27 18.32 27.24
C SER A 73 6.46 18.33 25.96
N VAL A 74 6.86 17.45 25.04
CA VAL A 74 6.14 17.11 23.82
C VAL A 74 5.74 15.64 23.89
N VAL A 75 4.57 15.35 23.34
CA VAL A 75 4.11 13.98 23.09
C VAL A 75 4.19 13.72 21.60
N ILE A 76 4.92 12.67 21.22
CA ILE A 76 5.06 12.20 19.84
C ILE A 76 4.35 10.86 19.76
N ALA A 77 3.17 10.84 19.16
CA ALA A 77 2.35 9.65 19.05
C ALA A 77 1.84 9.45 17.63
N GLY A 78 1.52 8.22 17.28
CA GLY A 78 1.00 7.88 15.97
C GLY A 78 0.70 6.40 15.82
N GLU A 79 0.41 6.01 14.58
CA GLU A 79 0.14 4.64 14.18
C GLU A 79 1.14 4.21 13.11
N ARG A 80 1.73 3.03 13.27
CA ARG A 80 2.45 2.32 12.21
C ARG A 80 1.48 1.36 11.54
N ARG A 81 1.50 1.28 10.22
CA ARG A 81 0.53 0.50 9.43
C ARG A 81 1.22 -0.13 8.23
N VAL A 82 0.91 -1.40 7.95
CA VAL A 82 1.42 -2.15 6.80
C VAL A 82 0.29 -2.95 6.16
N GLY A 83 0.20 -2.89 4.83
CA GLY A 83 -0.67 -3.76 4.02
C GLY A 83 0.09 -4.94 3.44
N SER A 84 -0.55 -6.10 3.30
CA SER A 84 -0.01 -7.26 2.57
C SER A 84 -1.10 -8.19 2.03
N GLU A 85 -0.69 -9.24 1.32
CA GLU A 85 -1.51 -10.33 0.79
C GLU A 85 -2.01 -11.30 1.87
N SER A 86 -1.45 -11.24 3.08
CA SER A 86 -1.96 -11.98 4.24
C SER A 86 -1.74 -11.20 5.53
N LEU A 87 -2.62 -11.43 6.52
CA LEU A 87 -2.51 -10.81 7.83
C LEU A 87 -1.26 -11.26 8.61
N ALA A 88 -0.83 -12.52 8.42
CA ALA A 88 0.39 -13.02 9.04
C ALA A 88 1.62 -12.26 8.51
N ASP A 89 1.69 -12.09 7.20
CA ASP A 89 2.77 -11.34 6.56
C ASP A 89 2.75 -9.85 6.91
N ALA A 90 1.57 -9.21 6.90
CA ALA A 90 1.42 -7.82 7.33
C ALA A 90 1.93 -7.60 8.77
N ARG A 91 1.64 -8.54 9.69
CA ARG A 91 2.17 -8.50 11.07
C ARG A 91 3.67 -8.69 11.13
N ASP A 92 4.24 -9.51 10.26
CA ASP A 92 5.68 -9.77 10.20
C ASP A 92 6.44 -8.53 9.72
N PHE A 93 5.93 -7.84 8.70
CA PHE A 93 6.47 -6.57 8.23
C PHE A 93 6.23 -5.42 9.21
N LEU A 94 5.07 -5.36 9.88
CA LEU A 94 4.81 -4.36 10.91
C LEU A 94 5.84 -4.42 12.05
N ARG A 95 6.38 -5.60 12.38
CA ARG A 95 7.46 -5.72 13.39
C ARG A 95 8.79 -5.12 12.93
N ARG A 96 8.99 -4.92 11.63
CA ARG A 96 10.20 -4.32 11.05
C ARG A 96 10.10 -2.80 10.93
N LEU A 97 8.90 -2.25 10.81
CA LEU A 97 8.70 -0.80 10.87
C LEU A 97 9.09 -0.27 12.23
N THR A 98 10.08 0.61 12.30
CA THR A 98 10.50 1.20 13.58
C THR A 98 10.34 2.70 13.53
N VAL A 99 9.86 3.29 14.64
CA VAL A 99 9.88 4.74 14.85
C VAL A 99 10.90 5.01 15.93
N ASN A 100 11.99 5.65 15.54
CA ASN A 100 13.05 6.07 16.44
C ASN A 100 12.87 7.54 16.77
N VAL A 101 12.90 7.86 18.05
CA VAL A 101 12.90 9.24 18.52
C VAL A 101 14.16 9.45 19.34
N ALA A 102 14.94 10.44 18.95
CA ALA A 102 16.22 10.75 19.57
C ALA A 102 16.36 12.25 19.82
N GLU A 103 17.09 12.57 20.88
CA GLU A 103 17.49 13.93 21.24
C GLU A 103 18.93 14.15 20.76
N SER A 104 19.18 15.29 20.10
CA SER A 104 20.51 15.66 19.60
C SER A 104 20.74 17.16 19.73
N GLY A 105 21.40 17.57 20.82
CA GLY A 105 21.65 18.98 21.09
C GLY A 105 20.36 19.71 21.43
N ASP A 106 19.98 20.69 20.61
CA ASP A 106 18.74 21.46 20.73
C ASP A 106 17.61 20.93 19.82
N GLU A 107 17.81 19.77 19.19
CA GLU A 107 16.89 19.13 18.25
C GLU A 107 16.29 17.83 18.79
N ILE A 108 14.99 17.65 18.57
CA ILE A 108 14.31 16.35 18.68
C ILE A 108 14.10 15.81 17.28
N VAL A 109 14.62 14.61 17.01
CA VAL A 109 14.51 13.93 15.72
C VAL A 109 13.58 12.72 15.85
N ALA A 110 12.45 12.76 15.16
CA ALA A 110 11.58 11.61 14.96
C ALA A 110 11.81 11.05 13.56
N ARG A 111 12.24 9.79 13.46
CA ARG A 111 12.53 9.13 12.19
C ARG A 111 11.81 7.79 12.10
N THR A 112 11.17 7.55 10.97
CA THR A 112 10.67 6.21 10.61
C THR A 112 11.74 5.46 9.85
N GLU A 113 12.06 4.24 10.28
CA GLU A 113 12.86 3.29 9.50
C GLU A 113 11.88 2.39 8.74
N GLN A 114 11.77 2.64 7.44
CA GLN A 114 10.90 1.90 6.52
C GLN A 114 11.76 1.21 5.44
N PRO A 115 11.36 0.03 4.95
CA PRO A 115 11.91 -0.56 3.74
C PRO A 115 11.79 0.40 2.53
N GLY A 116 12.65 0.24 1.53
CA GLY A 116 12.76 1.17 0.40
C GLY A 116 11.51 1.31 -0.49
N ASP A 117 10.60 0.34 -0.47
CA ASP A 117 9.28 0.46 -1.13
C ASP A 117 8.26 1.09 -0.17
N ALA A 118 7.50 2.08 -0.67
CA ALA A 118 6.41 2.74 0.03
C ALA A 118 5.29 1.78 0.49
N ARG A 119 5.27 0.54 -0.04
CA ARG A 119 4.39 -0.56 0.39
C ARG A 119 4.95 -1.41 1.55
N GLY A 120 6.14 -1.09 2.06
CA GLY A 120 6.76 -1.79 3.19
C GLY A 120 7.41 -3.14 2.83
N ARG A 121 7.74 -3.37 1.56
CA ARG A 121 8.38 -4.59 1.05
C ARG A 121 9.82 -4.31 0.59
N GLU A 122 10.69 -5.31 0.73
CA GLU A 122 11.91 -5.49 -0.09
C GLU A 122 11.69 -6.71 -0.99
#